data_AF-I3ICP4-F1
#
_entry.id   AF-I3ICP4-F1
#
_cell.length_a   1.000
_cell.length_b   1.000
_cell.length_c   1.000
_cell.angle_alpha   90.00
_cell.angle_beta   90.00
_cell.angle_gamma   90.00
#
_symmetry.space_group_name_H-M   'P 1'
#
loop_
_entity.id
_entity.type
_entity.pdbx_description
1 polymer ?
#
loop_
_entity_poly.entity_id
_entity_poly.type
_entity_poly.pdbx_seq_one_letter_code
_entity_poly.pdbx_strand_id
1 'polypeptide(L)' 'MRRSHDALTGPTLSVDATSGEKHLRHHVTADGFYRGRKVIDKGNDE' A
#
# COMPACT_ATOMS: atom_id res chain seq x y z
N MET A 1 -30.05 -13.67 15.47
CA MET A 1 -28.74 -13.75 14.77
C MET A 1 -27.66 -13.25 15.72
N ARG A 2 -26.71 -14.10 16.11
CA ARG A 2 -25.66 -13.71 17.10
C ARG A 2 -24.38 -13.13 16.46
N ARG A 3 -24.07 -13.52 15.22
CA ARG A 3 -22.80 -13.20 14.54
C ARG A 3 -22.97 -12.45 13.21
N SER A 4 -24.11 -11.81 12.99
CA SER A 4 -24.39 -11.09 11.73
C SER A 4 -23.48 -9.87 11.52
N HIS A 5 -22.80 -9.40 12.56
CA HIS A 5 -21.90 -8.24 12.50
C HIS A 5 -20.42 -8.59 12.73
N ASP A 6 -20.06 -9.89 12.77
CA ASP A 6 -18.68 -10.34 13.05
C ASP A 6 -17.78 -10.31 11.79
N ALA A 7 -18.12 -9.49 10.79
CA ALA A 7 -17.38 -9.42 9.54
C ALA A 7 -16.13 -8.54 9.67
N LEU A 8 -15.01 -9.04 9.17
CA LEU A 8 -13.79 -8.26 9.01
C LEU A 8 -13.90 -7.38 7.76
N THR A 9 -13.39 -6.14 7.84
CA THR A 9 -13.32 -5.23 6.69
C THR A 9 -11.88 -5.18 6.17
N GLY A 10 -11.71 -5.25 4.85
CA GLY A 10 -10.40 -5.15 4.22
C GLY A 10 -9.81 -3.73 4.28
N PRO A 11 -8.47 -3.58 4.27
CA PRO A 11 -7.83 -2.28 4.23
C PRO A 11 -8.03 -1.62 2.86
N THR A 12 -7.95 -0.28 2.81
CA THR A 12 -8.03 0.40 1.53
C THR A 12 -6.68 0.51 0.83
N LEU A 13 -6.66 0.09 -0.42
CA LEU A 13 -5.46 0.03 -1.25
C LEU A 13 -5.52 1.09 -2.35
N SER A 14 -4.35 1.54 -2.79
CA SER A 14 -4.16 2.50 -3.88
C SER A 14 -3.00 2.04 -4.74
N VAL A 15 -2.92 2.56 -5.96
CA VAL A 15 -1.83 2.25 -6.90
C VAL A 15 -0.98 3.51 -7.03
N ASP A 16 0.33 3.37 -6.86
CA ASP A 16 1.24 4.48 -7.10
C ASP A 16 1.35 4.79 -8.60
N ALA A 17 1.29 6.07 -8.94
CA ALA A 17 1.16 6.51 -10.32
C ALA A 17 2.42 6.29 -11.17
N THR A 18 3.59 6.19 -10.55
CA THR A 18 4.87 6.08 -11.26
C THR A 18 5.37 4.64 -11.30
N SER A 19 5.32 3.95 -10.16
CA SER A 19 5.78 2.55 -10.05
C SER A 19 4.71 1.54 -10.44
N GLY A 20 3.42 1.90 -10.43
CA GLY A 20 2.32 0.97 -10.66
C GLY A 20 2.09 -0.02 -9.52
N GLU A 21 2.83 0.09 -8.41
CA GLU A 21 2.71 -0.80 -7.27
C GLU A 21 1.45 -0.52 -6.43
N LYS A 22 0.85 -1.59 -5.91
CA LYS A 22 -0.27 -1.50 -4.98
C LYS A 22 0.24 -1.28 -3.56
N HIS A 23 -0.25 -0.26 -2.88
CA HIS A 23 0.13 0.08 -1.52
C HIS A 23 -1.08 0.46 -0.66
N LEU A 24 -0.91 0.49 0.66
CA LEU A 24 -1.93 1.03 1.56
C LEU A 24 -2.11 2.53 1.30
N ARG A 25 -3.36 2.99 1.28
CA ARG A 25 -3.63 4.41 1.03
C ARG A 25 -2.90 5.29 2.04
N HIS A 26 -2.15 6.28 1.55
CA HIS A 26 -1.27 7.17 2.33
C HIS A 26 0.01 6.55 2.90
N HIS A 27 0.36 5.32 2.53
CA HIS A 27 1.63 4.70 2.86
C HIS A 27 2.58 4.72 1.66
N VAL A 28 3.87 4.55 1.94
CA VAL A 28 4.92 4.34 0.93
C VAL A 28 4.80 2.92 0.37
N THR A 29 5.12 2.74 -0.91
CA THR A 29 5.14 1.42 -1.57
C THR A 29 6.30 0.54 -1.08
N ALA A 30 6.29 -0.73 -1.46
CA ALA A 30 7.37 -1.66 -1.11
C ALA A 30 8.71 -1.19 -1.68
N ASP A 31 8.70 -0.67 -2.91
CA ASP A 31 9.88 -0.11 -3.56
C ASP A 31 10.22 1.31 -3.11
N GLY A 32 9.52 1.87 -2.12
CA GLY A 32 9.88 3.18 -1.57
C GLY A 32 9.32 4.37 -2.34
N PHE A 33 8.26 4.19 -3.16
CA PHE A 33 7.58 5.29 -3.84
C PHE A 33 6.42 5.85 -3.00
N TYR A 34 6.20 7.16 -3.08
CA TYR A 34 5.02 7.81 -2.53
C TYR A 34 4.63 9.03 -3.36
N ARG A 35 3.38 9.04 -3.84
CA ARG A 35 2.85 10.10 -4.70
C ARG A 35 3.76 10.34 -5.91
N GLY A 36 4.21 9.26 -6.55
CA GLY A 36 5.05 9.28 -7.75
C GLY A 36 6.50 9.71 -7.55
N ARG A 37 6.96 9.82 -6.30
CA ARG A 37 8.36 10.16 -5.99
C ARG A 37 9.01 9.03 -5.20
N LYS A 38 10.24 8.65 -5.56
CA LYS A 38 11.07 7.75 -4.75
C LYS A 38 11.47 8.50 -3.48
N VAL A 39 10.94 8.08 -2.35
CA VAL A 39 11.18 8.71 -1.04
C VAL A 39 12.13 7.90 -0.16
N ILE A 40 12.27 6.60 -0.44
CA ILE A 40 13.23 5.72 0.22
C ILE A 40 14.06 5.09 -0.88
N ASP A 41 15.36 5.33 -0.89
CA ASP A 41 16.28 4.57 -1.72
C ASP A 41 16.57 3.24 -1.03
N LYS A 42 15.70 2.28 -1.29
CA LYS A 42 16.02 0.87 -1.05
C LYS A 42 16.93 0.49 -2.21
N GLY A 43 18.25 0.58 -1.99
CA GLY A 43 19.20 -0.07 -2.89
C GLY A 43 18.76 -1.52 -3.10
N ASN A 44 19.08 -2.10 -4.26
CA ASN A 44 18.91 -3.53 -4.51
C ASN A 44 19.82 -4.31 -3.55
N ASP A 45 19.45 -4.38 -2.27
CA ASP A 45 20.03 -5.30 -1.30
C ASP A 45 19.33 -6.65 -1.51
N GLU A 46 19.73 -7.29 -2.60
CA GLU A 46 19.68 -8.74 -2.79
C GLU A 46 21.11 -9.26 -2.86
#